data_AF-A0A3E2XP35-F1
#
_entry.id   AF-A0A3E2XP35-F1
#
_cell.length_a   1.000
_cell.length_b   1.000
_cell.length_c   1.000
_cell.angle_alpha   90.00
_cell.angle_beta   90.00
_cell.angle_gamma   90.00
#
_symmetry.space_group_name_H-M   'P 1'
#
loop_
_entity.id
_entity.type
_entity.pdbx_description
1 polymer ?
#
loop_
_entity_poly.entity_id
_entity_poly.type
_entity_poly.pdbx_seq_one_letter_code
_entity_poly.pdbx_strand_id
1 'polypeptide(L)'
;MIKTRDDLQDYLDKDKRALGMKKRRPSIIGDEVWKFEIALRMDEFYRNTQKNKLVGLFWKWRHRQLGLKLGFSIPCNCFGGG
;
A
#
# COMPACT_ATOMS: atom_id res chain seq x y z
N MET A 1 -1.47 -12.62 2.28
CA MET A 1 -2.72 -11.91 1.92
C MET A 1 -3.26 -11.25 3.18
N ILE A 2 -3.39 -9.93 3.17
CA ILE A 2 -3.62 -9.13 4.39
C ILE A 2 -5.08 -9.24 4.84
N LYS A 3 -5.33 -9.73 6.06
CA LYS A 3 -6.69 -9.89 6.63
C LYS A 3 -6.84 -9.21 8.00
N THR A 4 -5.75 -9.03 8.73
CA THR A 4 -5.75 -8.38 10.04
C THR A 4 -5.02 -7.05 9.99
N ARG A 5 -5.15 -6.24 11.06
CA ARG A 5 -4.35 -5.02 11.20
C ARG A 5 -2.88 -5.34 11.46
N ASP A 6 -2.60 -6.46 12.10
CA ASP A 6 -1.24 -6.91 12.37
C ASP A 6 -0.55 -7.35 11.07
N ASP A 7 -1.27 -8.07 10.20
CA ASP A 7 -0.78 -8.39 8.85
C ASP A 7 -0.45 -7.10 8.08
N LEU A 8 -1.33 -6.10 8.14
CA LEU A 8 -1.13 -4.84 7.44
C LEU A 8 0.13 -4.14 7.93
N GLN A 9 0.34 -4.10 9.25
CA GLN A 9 1.52 -3.50 9.84
C GLN A 9 2.80 -4.26 9.46
N ASP A 10 2.78 -5.59 9.51
CA ASP A 10 3.91 -6.43 9.12
C ASP A 10 4.33 -6.22 7.66
N TYR A 11 3.37 -6.16 6.74
CA TYR A 11 3.63 -5.88 5.33
C TYR A 11 4.23 -4.47 5.13
N LEU A 12 3.64 -3.44 5.76
CA LEU A 12 4.15 -2.07 5.68
C LEU A 12 5.57 -1.94 6.23
N ASP A 13 5.91 -2.68 7.30
CA ASP A 13 7.24 -2.68 7.88
C ASP A 13 8.25 -3.42 7.00
N LYS A 14 7.84 -4.51 6.33
CA LYS A 14 8.68 -5.22 5.35
C LYS A 14 8.99 -4.35 4.14
N ASP A 15 7.97 -3.77 3.52
CA ASP A 15 8.09 -2.87 2.37
C ASP A 15 9.01 -1.67 2.71
N LYS A 16 8.79 -1.05 3.88
CA LYS A 16 9.64 0.04 4.39
C LYS A 16 11.10 -0.37 4.54
N ARG A 17 11.37 -1.58 5.08
CA ARG A 17 12.73 -2.10 5.24
C ARG A 17 13.37 -2.38 3.88
N ALA A 18 12.63 -2.93 2.93
CA ALA A 18 13.09 -3.20 1.57
C ALA A 18 13.50 -1.91 0.84
N LEU A 19 12.74 -0.82 1.03
CA LEU A 19 13.08 0.51 0.52
C LEU A 19 14.23 1.21 1.27
N GLY A 20 14.78 0.61 2.34
CA GLY A 20 15.84 1.22 3.15
C GLY A 20 15.40 2.47 3.92
N MET A 21 14.09 2.65 4.15
CA MET A 21 13.54 3.87 4.71
C MET A 21 13.68 3.93 6.23
N LYS A 22 14.49 4.86 6.73
CA LYS A 22 14.68 5.09 8.18
C LYS A 22 13.62 5.99 8.81
N LYS A 23 12.92 6.80 8.02
CA LYS A 23 11.92 7.76 8.50
C LYS A 23 10.60 7.08 8.90
N ARG A 24 9.82 7.74 9.76
CA ARG A 24 8.54 7.17 10.27
C ARG A 24 7.39 7.25 9.27
N ARG A 25 7.38 8.25 8.38
CA ARG A 25 6.30 8.50 7.40
C ARG A 25 6.87 8.93 6.05
N PRO A 26 6.18 8.65 4.93
CA PRO A 26 6.57 9.18 3.62
C PRO A 26 6.54 10.70 3.62
N SER A 27 7.50 11.30 2.93
CA SER A 27 7.59 12.73 2.70
C SER A 27 6.39 13.22 1.89
N ILE A 28 5.98 14.48 2.10
CA ILE A 28 4.89 15.11 1.33
C ILE A 28 5.27 15.15 -0.15
N ILE A 29 6.51 15.52 -0.47
CA ILE A 29 7.10 15.52 -1.80
C ILE A 29 8.12 14.37 -1.89
N GLY A 30 8.05 13.58 -2.96
CA GLY A 30 8.90 12.39 -3.14
C GLY A 30 8.31 11.10 -2.56
N ASP A 31 9.13 10.07 -2.47
CA ASP A 31 8.77 8.70 -2.02
C ASP A 31 7.55 8.11 -2.72
N GLU A 32 7.38 8.38 -4.01
CA GLU A 32 6.20 7.92 -4.75
C GLU A 32 6.07 6.40 -4.73
N VAL A 33 7.19 5.67 -4.75
CA VAL A 33 7.23 4.20 -4.59
C VAL A 33 6.72 3.78 -3.20
N TRP A 34 7.21 4.39 -2.13
CA TRP A 34 6.76 4.04 -0.78
C TRP A 34 5.28 4.39 -0.56
N LYS A 35 4.83 5.53 -1.10
CA LYS A 35 3.41 5.91 -1.11
C LYS A 35 2.58 4.90 -1.89
N PHE A 36 3.13 4.37 -2.99
CA PHE A 36 2.47 3.36 -3.82
C PHE A 36 2.30 2.06 -3.04
N GLU A 37 3.37 1.57 -2.40
CA GLU A 37 3.31 0.37 -1.55
C GLU A 37 2.29 0.51 -0.43
N ILE A 38 2.31 1.64 0.29
CA ILE A 38 1.31 1.92 1.33
C ILE A 38 -0.10 1.88 0.73
N ALA A 39 -0.35 2.55 -0.39
CA ALA A 39 -1.66 2.58 -1.01
C ALA A 39 -2.13 1.20 -1.46
N LEU A 40 -1.21 0.39 -2.01
CA LEU A 40 -1.45 -0.99 -2.39
C LEU A 40 -1.84 -1.84 -1.17
N ARG A 41 -1.08 -1.78 -0.06
CA ARG A 41 -1.38 -2.60 1.14
C ARG A 41 -2.71 -2.21 1.78
N MET A 42 -3.04 -0.91 1.78
CA MET A 42 -4.33 -0.44 2.27
C MET A 42 -5.48 -0.91 1.36
N ASP A 43 -5.31 -0.86 0.03
CA ASP A 43 -6.28 -1.38 -0.94
C ASP A 43 -6.50 -2.89 -0.73
N GLU A 44 -5.42 -3.68 -0.57
CA GLU A 44 -5.48 -5.10 -0.23
C GLU A 44 -6.27 -5.35 1.06
N PHE A 45 -5.95 -4.63 2.15
CA PHE A 45 -6.62 -4.78 3.43
C PHE A 45 -8.12 -4.48 3.36
N TYR A 46 -8.52 -3.37 2.75
CA TYR A 46 -9.94 -3.01 2.65
C TYR A 46 -10.70 -3.91 1.68
N ARG A 47 -10.04 -4.38 0.61
CA ARG A 47 -10.61 -5.35 -0.30
C ARG A 47 -10.88 -6.69 0.36
N ASN A 48 -9.95 -7.15 1.19
CA ASN A 48 -10.02 -8.46 1.85
C ASN A 48 -10.95 -8.45 3.07
N THR A 49 -10.96 -7.37 3.85
CA THR A 49 -11.74 -7.30 5.10
C THR A 49 -13.15 -6.72 4.92
N GLN A 50 -13.41 -6.02 3.82
CA GLN A 50 -14.67 -5.33 3.53
C GLN A 50 -15.17 -4.37 4.64
N LYS A 51 -14.32 -4.01 5.61
CA LYS A 51 -14.71 -3.25 6.82
C LYS A 51 -15.31 -1.89 6.49
N ASN A 52 -14.71 -1.15 5.54
CA ASN A 52 -15.16 0.18 5.12
C ASN A 52 -15.06 0.33 3.61
N LYS A 53 -16.19 0.19 2.90
CA LYS A 53 -16.23 0.25 1.42
C LYS A 53 -15.79 1.61 0.87
N LEU A 54 -16.17 2.72 1.52
CA LEU A 54 -15.78 4.08 1.10
C LEU A 54 -14.26 4.29 1.21
N VAL A 55 -13.68 3.89 2.34
CA VAL A 55 -12.24 4.01 2.55
C VAL A 55 -11.49 3.08 1.59
N GLY A 56 -12.00 1.88 1.34
CA GLY A 56 -11.47 0.98 0.31
C GLY A 56 -11.49 1.60 -1.09
N LEU A 57 -12.58 2.29 -1.47
CA LEU A 57 -12.67 2.96 -2.77
C LEU A 57 -11.64 4.09 -2.90
N PHE A 58 -11.44 4.86 -1.82
CA PHE A 58 -10.39 5.89 -1.77
C PHE A 58 -9.00 5.28 -2.00
N TRP A 59 -8.65 4.21 -1.28
CA TRP A 59 -7.34 3.56 -1.42
C TRP A 59 -7.15 2.92 -2.80
N LYS A 60 -8.19 2.29 -3.35
CA LYS A 60 -8.20 1.77 -4.72
C LYS A 60 -7.93 2.87 -5.75
N TRP A 61 -8.60 4.01 -5.62
CA TRP A 61 -8.34 5.16 -6.50
C TRP A 61 -6.92 5.68 -6.33
N ARG A 62 -6.46 5.88 -5.08
CA ARG A 62 -5.12 6.39 -4.77
C ARG A 62 -4.02 5.47 -5.31
N HIS A 63 -4.17 4.16 -5.12
CA HIS A 63 -3.30 3.11 -5.64
C HIS A 63 -3.21 3.21 -7.17
N ARG A 64 -4.36 3.28 -7.87
CA ARG A 64 -4.39 3.45 -9.33
C ARG A 64 -3.69 4.73 -9.79
N GLN A 65 -3.93 5.86 -9.14
CA GLN A 65 -3.29 7.13 -9.52
C GLN A 65 -1.77 7.08 -9.34
N LEU A 66 -1.28 6.44 -8.27
CA LEU A 66 0.17 6.26 -8.06
C LEU A 66 0.79 5.33 -9.08
N GLY A 67 0.11 4.23 -9.42
CA GLY A 67 0.58 3.32 -10.47
C GLY A 67 0.70 4.03 -11.81
N LEU A 68 -0.34 4.78 -12.20
CA LEU A 68 -0.31 5.60 -13.42
C LEU A 68 0.84 6.62 -13.41
N LYS A 69 1.08 7.28 -12.28
CA LYS A 69 2.18 8.24 -12.12
C LYS A 69 3.57 7.59 -12.22
N LEU A 70 3.72 6.37 -11.70
CA LEU A 70 4.97 5.62 -11.73
C LEU A 70 5.17 4.83 -13.04
N GLY A 71 4.15 4.76 -13.90
CA GLY A 71 4.22 4.07 -15.19
C GLY A 71 3.99 2.56 -15.12
N PHE A 72 3.43 2.03 -14.03
CA PHE A 72 3.15 0.61 -13.88
C PHE A 72 1.84 0.35 -13.12
N SER A 73 1.31 -0.87 -13.25
CA SER A 73 0.10 -1.29 -12.53
C SER A 73 0.34 -2.64 -11.88
N ILE A 74 0.22 -2.70 -10.55
CA ILE A 74 0.34 -3.97 -9.82
C ILE A 74 -1.03 -4.33 -9.22
N PRO A 75 -1.58 -5.51 -9.54
CA PRO A 75 -2.85 -5.93 -8.96
C PRO A 75 -2.72 -6.28 -7.48
N CYS A 76 -3.81 -6.08 -6.72
CA CYS A 76 -3.90 -6.52 -5.33
C CYS A 76 -3.67 -8.03 -5.20
N ASN A 77 -3.09 -8.46 -4.08
CA ASN A 77 -2.79 -9.84 -3.72
C ASN A 77 -1.83 -10.55 -4.69
N CYS A 78 -1.06 -9.80 -5.49
CA CYS A 78 -0.13 -10.35 -6.48
C CYS A 78 1.22 -10.76 -5.87
N PHE A 79 1.65 -10.13 -4.77
CA PHE A 79 2.96 -10.40 -4.16
C PHE A 79 2.96 -10.17 -2.64
N GLY A 80 3.92 -10.81 -1.97
CA GLY A 80 4.17 -10.68 -0.53
C GLY A 80 4.75 -9.31 -0.13
N GLY A 81 4.97 -9.10 1.16
CA GLY A 81 5.72 -7.95 1.68
C GLY A 81 7.22 -8.24 1.62
N GLY A 82 8.02 -7.25 1.21
CA GLY A 82 9.47 -7.39 1.01
C GLY A 82 9.87 -7.35 -0.46
#